data_AF-A0A1B9VR90-F1
#
_entry.id   AF-A0A1B9VR90-F1
#
_cell.length_a   1.000
_cell.length_b   1.000
_cell.length_c   1.000
_cell.angle_alpha   90.00
_cell.angle_beta   90.00
_cell.angle_gamma   90.00
#
_symmetry.space_group_name_H-M   'P 1'
#
loop_
_entity.id
_entity.type
_entity.pdbx_description
1 polymer ?
#
loop_
_entity_poly.entity_id
_entity_poly.type
_entity_poly.pdbx_seq_one_letter_code
_entity_poly.pdbx_strand_id
1 'polypeptide(L)'
;MTDPRLLSQITDDMVRDLGIAQGACIRPVLQRVTDHEDGTSQVVALPCGSTRESQCPSCARKARLLRMQQCAEGWHRTEEPEPTDTGSITEAAGSNGSQTDTGGIAEDADTAGITRRVRSTRRRSDAPDLPRVPMEQRTVGTTFVARDGREYRPSMFVTLTLPSYGPVIPGVGTPADPSTYNYRRAALDALMFPRLVDQFWKALRRCAGYNVQYFSAIEPQKRLAPHLHAAIRGAIPRATLRQVAKAVYLQVWWPPINHVVYDSAVPVWTPLGYADPTTGELLPTWDQALDALEEPGAKPMHVMRFGSQVDAQGIVAPSPDADRAVRYLTKYLTKSVAETCGDELTAAQTAHIDRLHRELRYLPCNERCANWLRYGVQPKDAGPSLVPGHCQHKAHDREMLGLGGRRVLVSRKWSGKTLQQHRADRQAVVQAVLEEAGFTAPEIDRLAADTQMDDGARRFTWENEPRKAHAYRLVMLESIRQRQEWRRSYHLAKGRIGLAEDQSPAPPPWASPQPSLPTSPVLQGAS
;
A
#
# COMPACT_ATOMS: atom_id res chain seq x y z
N MET A 1 -5.46 42.38 -8.41
CA MET A 1 -6.77 42.55 -7.75
C MET A 1 -6.73 41.90 -6.38
N THR A 2 -6.47 42.67 -5.32
CA THR A 2 -6.59 42.17 -3.94
C THR A 2 -7.01 43.33 -3.06
N ASP A 3 -8.31 43.64 -3.08
CA ASP A 3 -8.92 44.40 -1.99
C ASP A 3 -8.85 43.51 -0.72
N PRO A 4 -8.14 43.92 0.34
CA PRO A 4 -8.03 43.16 1.58
C PRO A 4 -9.39 42.79 2.19
N ARG A 5 -10.44 43.60 1.92
CA ARG A 5 -11.80 43.36 2.40
C ARG A 5 -12.47 42.16 1.73
N LEU A 6 -12.19 41.93 0.45
CA LEU A 6 -12.70 40.75 -0.26
C LEU A 6 -12.03 39.46 0.22
N LEU A 7 -10.71 39.50 0.49
CA LEU A 7 -9.99 38.36 1.05
C LEU A 7 -10.46 37.98 2.46
N SER A 8 -10.93 38.95 3.25
CA SER A 8 -11.51 38.67 4.58
C SER A 8 -12.87 37.95 4.54
N GLN A 9 -13.60 38.00 3.41
CA GLN A 9 -14.87 37.30 3.23
C GLN A 9 -14.68 35.85 2.78
N ILE A 10 -13.49 35.50 2.30
CA ILE A 10 -13.16 34.15 1.83
C ILE A 10 -12.63 33.34 3.01
N THR A 11 -13.36 32.28 3.39
CA THR A 11 -12.95 31.37 4.46
C THR A 11 -12.02 30.26 3.94
N ASP A 12 -11.30 29.60 4.86
CA ASP A 12 -10.44 28.46 4.50
C ASP A 12 -11.23 27.29 3.93
N ASP A 13 -12.47 27.09 4.41
CA ASP A 13 -13.35 26.02 3.95
C ASP A 13 -13.87 26.29 2.53
N MET A 14 -14.26 27.54 2.21
CA MET A 14 -14.66 27.91 0.85
C MET A 14 -13.55 27.60 -0.17
N VAL A 15 -12.32 27.96 0.17
CA VAL A 15 -11.15 27.74 -0.70
C VAL A 15 -10.77 26.27 -0.77
N ARG A 16 -10.93 25.53 0.34
CA ARG A 16 -10.75 24.07 0.37
C ARG A 16 -11.75 23.39 -0.56
N ASP A 17 -13.03 23.72 -0.46
CA ASP A 17 -14.11 23.10 -1.25
C ASP A 17 -13.98 23.43 -2.73
N LEU A 18 -13.69 24.70 -3.06
CA LEU A 18 -13.35 25.08 -4.43
C LEU A 18 -12.11 24.34 -4.93
N GLY A 19 -11.10 24.18 -4.07
CA GLY A 19 -9.92 23.38 -4.36
C GLY A 19 -10.25 21.93 -4.70
N ILE A 20 -11.14 21.29 -3.93
CA ILE A 20 -11.62 19.93 -4.20
C ILE A 20 -12.37 19.87 -5.54
N ALA A 21 -13.33 20.79 -5.76
CA ALA A 21 -14.13 20.85 -6.97
C ALA A 21 -13.26 21.03 -8.24
N GLN A 22 -12.21 21.84 -8.14
CA GLN A 22 -11.27 22.06 -9.25
C GLN A 22 -10.16 20.98 -9.32
N GLY A 23 -10.04 20.11 -8.32
CA GLY A 23 -8.99 19.11 -8.21
C GLY A 23 -7.61 19.66 -7.81
N ALA A 24 -7.53 20.88 -7.29
CA ALA A 24 -6.33 21.46 -6.71
C ALA A 24 -5.97 20.79 -5.37
N CYS A 25 -4.69 20.78 -5.01
CA CYS A 25 -4.27 20.24 -3.72
C CYS A 25 -4.73 21.18 -2.60
N ILE A 26 -5.44 20.66 -1.59
CA ILE A 26 -5.93 21.43 -0.43
C ILE A 26 -4.93 21.53 0.73
N ARG A 27 -3.74 20.93 0.59
CA ARG A 27 -2.69 20.93 1.61
C ARG A 27 -1.32 21.21 0.99
N PRO A 28 -1.15 22.23 0.14
CA PRO A 28 0.10 22.44 -0.59
C PRO A 28 1.29 22.62 0.35
N VAL A 29 2.41 21.98 0.04
CA VAL A 29 3.69 22.20 0.73
C VAL A 29 4.34 23.42 0.10
N LEU A 30 4.63 24.43 0.91
CA LEU A 30 5.27 25.65 0.43
C LEU A 30 6.77 25.45 0.44
N GLN A 31 7.41 25.71 -0.69
CA GLN A 31 8.86 25.75 -0.82
C GLN A 31 9.26 27.14 -1.30
N ARG A 32 10.32 27.69 -0.74
CA ARG A 32 11.02 28.84 -1.30
C ARG A 32 12.07 28.32 -2.25
N VAL A 33 12.07 28.83 -3.48
CA VAL A 33 13.09 28.57 -4.48
C VAL A 33 13.88 29.85 -4.67
N THR A 34 15.19 29.75 -4.52
CA THR A 34 16.13 30.83 -4.82
C THR A 34 16.88 30.46 -6.09
N ASP A 35 16.84 31.35 -7.09
CA ASP A 35 17.66 31.28 -8.29
C ASP A 35 18.96 32.04 -8.02
N HIS A 36 20.09 31.32 -8.10
CA HIS A 36 21.42 31.89 -7.84
C HIS A 36 21.99 32.64 -9.04
N GLU A 37 21.39 32.52 -10.22
CA GLU A 37 21.83 33.24 -11.42
C GLU A 37 21.40 34.71 -11.38
N ASP A 38 20.17 34.99 -10.98
CA ASP A 38 19.62 36.35 -10.91
C ASP A 38 19.37 36.85 -9.46
N GLY A 39 19.60 35.99 -8.46
CA GLY A 39 19.41 36.30 -7.04
C GLY A 39 17.94 36.40 -6.61
N THR A 40 16.98 36.03 -7.47
CA THR A 40 15.56 36.12 -7.15
C THR A 40 15.11 34.96 -6.28
N SER A 41 14.08 35.19 -5.45
CA SER A 41 13.42 34.10 -4.73
C SER A 41 11.92 34.16 -4.87
N GLN A 42 11.29 33.00 -4.98
CA GLN A 42 9.84 32.87 -5.10
C GLN A 42 9.32 31.70 -4.27
N VAL A 43 8.07 31.81 -3.81
CA VAL A 43 7.40 30.72 -3.08
C VAL A 43 6.57 29.91 -4.07
N VAL A 44 6.86 28.60 -4.13
CA VAL A 44 6.18 27.63 -4.98
C VAL A 44 5.33 26.70 -4.12
N ALA A 45 4.09 26.47 -4.57
CA ALA A 45 3.15 25.57 -3.90
C ALA A 45 3.18 24.18 -4.55
N LEU A 46 3.75 23.20 -3.85
CA LEU A 46 3.83 21.82 -4.32
C LEU A 46 2.63 21.01 -3.81
N PRO A 47 2.10 20.06 -4.62
CA PRO A 47 1.05 19.17 -4.16
C PRO A 47 1.53 18.29 -3.00
N CYS A 48 0.67 18.05 -2.01
CA CYS A 48 1.01 17.30 -0.79
C CYS A 48 1.36 15.82 -1.00
N GLY A 49 1.07 15.25 -2.18
CA GLY A 49 1.33 13.85 -2.48
C GLY A 49 0.50 12.82 -1.69
N SER A 50 -0.41 13.26 -0.80
CA SER A 50 -1.21 12.33 0.01
C SER A 50 -2.01 11.38 -0.86
N THR A 51 -1.89 10.09 -0.57
CA THR A 51 -2.71 9.04 -1.18
C THR A 51 -4.06 8.88 -0.48
N ARG A 52 -4.26 9.46 0.71
CA ARG A 52 -5.49 9.32 1.51
C ARG A 52 -6.55 10.32 1.08
N GLU A 53 -7.72 9.82 0.74
CA GLU A 53 -8.85 10.66 0.31
C GLU A 53 -9.34 11.57 1.43
N SER A 54 -9.43 11.07 2.66
CA SER A 54 -9.78 11.86 3.86
C SER A 54 -8.80 13.02 4.14
N GLN A 55 -7.56 12.94 3.65
CA GLN A 55 -6.57 14.00 3.84
C GLN A 55 -6.52 15.00 2.66
N CYS A 56 -6.59 14.49 1.42
CA CYS A 56 -6.62 15.31 0.21
C CYS A 56 -7.22 14.51 -0.97
N PRO A 57 -8.53 14.66 -1.25
CA PRO A 57 -9.19 13.92 -2.34
C PRO A 57 -8.54 14.16 -3.70
N SER A 58 -8.13 15.40 -3.97
CA SER A 58 -7.47 15.80 -5.22
C SER A 58 -6.15 15.07 -5.49
N CYS A 59 -5.28 14.96 -4.48
CA CYS A 59 -3.99 14.26 -4.62
C CYS A 59 -4.20 12.74 -4.64
N ALA A 60 -5.09 12.22 -3.80
CA ALA A 60 -5.47 10.81 -3.77
C ALA A 60 -5.99 10.34 -5.14
N ARG A 61 -6.87 11.12 -5.78
CA ARG A 61 -7.37 10.85 -7.14
C ARG A 61 -6.25 10.78 -8.18
N LYS A 62 -5.31 11.74 -8.15
CA LYS A 62 -4.15 11.74 -9.06
C LYS A 62 -3.28 10.49 -8.86
N ALA A 63 -2.97 10.16 -7.61
CA ALA A 63 -2.18 8.98 -7.26
C ALA A 63 -2.87 7.69 -7.71
N ARG A 64 -4.20 7.61 -7.54
CA ARG A 64 -5.00 6.47 -8.00
C ARG A 64 -4.96 6.31 -9.52
N LEU A 65 -5.14 7.39 -10.29
CA LEU A 65 -5.07 7.34 -11.76
C LEU A 65 -3.68 6.91 -12.25
N LEU A 66 -2.61 7.41 -11.62
CA LEU A 66 -1.24 7.00 -11.92
C LEU A 66 -1.04 5.50 -11.67
N ARG A 67 -1.58 4.97 -10.57
CA ARG A 67 -1.53 3.53 -10.26
C ARG A 67 -2.41 2.69 -11.19
N MET A 68 -3.53 3.22 -11.69
CA MET A 68 -4.35 2.53 -12.69
C MET A 68 -3.57 2.35 -13.99
N GLN A 69 -2.88 3.39 -14.45
CA GLN A 69 -1.99 3.30 -15.61
C GLN A 69 -0.89 2.26 -15.40
N GLN A 70 -0.17 2.32 -14.27
CA GLN A 70 0.86 1.31 -13.95
C GLN A 70 0.29 -0.12 -13.94
N CYS A 71 -0.90 -0.31 -13.36
CA CYS A 71 -1.55 -1.61 -13.33
C CYS A 71 -1.86 -2.10 -14.75
N ALA A 72 -2.48 -1.26 -15.58
CA ALA A 72 -2.86 -1.58 -16.95
C ALA A 72 -1.65 -1.89 -17.85
N GLU A 73 -0.61 -1.03 -17.83
CA GLU A 73 0.60 -1.21 -18.64
C GLU A 73 1.34 -2.52 -18.33
N GLY A 74 1.29 -3.00 -17.08
CA GLY A 74 1.99 -4.23 -16.71
C GLY A 74 1.17 -5.51 -16.86
N TRP A 75 -0.17 -5.49 -16.86
CA TRP A 75 -0.93 -6.73 -16.66
C TRP A 75 -0.91 -7.68 -17.86
N HIS A 76 -1.10 -7.14 -19.06
CA HIS A 76 -1.16 -7.93 -20.30
C HIS A 76 0.00 -7.61 -21.23
N ARG A 77 1.13 -7.17 -20.65
CA ARG A 77 2.35 -6.86 -21.39
C ARG A 77 2.80 -8.07 -22.20
N THR A 78 3.22 -7.82 -23.43
CA THR A 78 3.63 -8.83 -24.42
C THR A 78 5.14 -9.02 -24.51
N GLU A 79 5.90 -8.05 -24.00
CA GLU A 79 7.35 -7.98 -24.06
C GLU A 79 7.94 -7.98 -22.66
N GLU A 80 9.15 -8.51 -22.51
CA GLU A 80 9.88 -8.39 -21.25
C GLU A 80 10.08 -6.90 -20.93
N PRO A 81 9.91 -6.47 -19.67
CA PRO A 81 10.29 -5.13 -19.28
C PRO A 81 11.81 -5.02 -19.39
N GLU A 82 12.27 -3.92 -19.98
CA GLU A 82 13.69 -3.58 -19.99
C GLU A 82 14.26 -3.70 -18.56
N PRO A 83 15.48 -4.23 -18.40
CA PRO A 83 16.15 -4.24 -17.12
C PRO A 83 16.37 -2.79 -16.70
N THR A 84 15.49 -2.27 -15.85
CA THR A 84 15.76 -1.01 -15.18
C THR A 84 16.82 -1.28 -14.13
N ASP A 85 17.86 -0.44 -14.11
CA ASP A 85 18.89 -0.39 -13.08
C ASP A 85 18.23 0.05 -11.76
N THR A 86 17.46 -0.87 -11.20
CA THR A 86 16.58 -0.65 -10.06
C THR A 86 17.37 -1.00 -8.80
N GLY A 87 18.43 -0.21 -8.58
CA GLY A 87 18.98 -0.06 -7.24
C GLY A 87 17.83 0.20 -6.26
N SER A 88 17.83 -0.55 -5.15
CA SER A 88 16.92 -0.45 -4.00
C SER A 88 15.67 0.42 -4.24
N ILE A 89 14.59 -0.18 -4.77
CA ILE A 89 13.28 0.49 -4.89
C ILE A 89 12.61 0.57 -3.50
N THR A 90 13.22 1.29 -2.56
CA THR A 90 12.50 2.13 -1.62
C THR A 90 12.18 3.44 -2.32
N GLU A 91 11.22 3.42 -3.26
CA GLU A 91 10.83 4.61 -4.01
C GLU A 91 10.36 5.73 -3.07
N ALA A 92 11.14 6.82 -3.09
CA ALA A 92 10.78 8.14 -2.64
C ALA A 92 9.50 8.60 -3.35
N ALA A 93 8.42 8.72 -2.60
CA ALA A 93 7.24 9.47 -2.99
C ALA A 93 6.90 10.44 -1.87
N GLY A 94 7.48 11.63 -1.92
CA GLY A 94 7.07 12.82 -1.17
C GLY A 94 7.43 12.81 0.32
N SER A 95 8.13 13.86 0.74
CA SER A 95 8.39 14.22 2.13
C SER A 95 7.12 14.16 2.99
N ASN A 96 6.99 13.12 3.79
CA ASN A 96 6.33 13.16 5.09
C ASN A 96 6.99 12.10 5.95
N GLY A 97 7.74 12.56 6.95
CA GLY A 97 8.52 11.74 7.86
C GLY A 97 7.66 10.68 8.52
N SER A 98 7.97 9.42 8.22
CA SER A 98 7.70 8.25 9.05
C SER A 98 8.38 7.09 8.33
N GLN A 99 9.66 6.88 8.65
CA GLN A 99 10.36 5.64 8.36
C GLN A 99 9.54 4.52 8.98
N THR A 100 8.73 3.87 8.15
CA THR A 100 7.95 2.71 8.55
C THR A 100 8.65 1.51 7.96
N ASP A 101 9.50 0.95 8.80
CA ASP A 101 10.23 -0.30 8.66
C ASP A 101 9.21 -1.43 8.46
N THR A 102 8.72 -1.53 7.22
CA THR A 102 8.06 -2.74 6.78
C THR A 102 9.21 -3.72 6.65
N GLY A 103 9.28 -4.72 7.54
CA GLY A 103 10.24 -5.83 7.48
C GLY A 103 10.07 -6.71 6.23
N GLY A 104 10.02 -6.07 5.06
CA GLY A 104 10.38 -6.68 3.80
C GLY A 104 11.87 -6.96 3.89
N ILE A 105 12.20 -8.25 3.92
CA ILE A 105 13.56 -8.70 3.71
C ILE A 105 13.98 -8.11 2.37
N ALA A 106 14.85 -7.10 2.42
CA ALA A 106 15.52 -6.60 1.25
C ALA A 106 16.13 -7.80 0.52
N GLU A 107 15.85 -7.93 -0.77
CA GLU A 107 16.78 -8.63 -1.65
C GLU A 107 17.95 -7.67 -1.88
N ASP A 108 18.80 -7.53 -0.87
CA ASP A 108 20.07 -6.84 -0.99
C ASP A 108 21.15 -7.88 -1.28
N ALA A 109 21.72 -7.73 -2.47
CA ALA A 109 23.08 -8.14 -2.77
C ALA A 109 24.04 -7.43 -1.80
N ASP A 110 25.09 -8.13 -1.41
CA ASP A 110 26.28 -7.64 -0.70
C ASP A 110 26.06 -6.95 0.66
N THR A 111 25.78 -7.77 1.68
CA THR A 111 26.27 -7.49 3.04
C THR A 111 27.33 -8.52 3.40
N ALA A 112 28.58 -8.28 2.99
CA ALA A 112 29.72 -9.02 3.49
C ALA A 112 29.85 -8.74 5.00
N GLY A 113 29.55 -9.75 5.84
CA GLY A 113 30.01 -9.78 7.23
C GLY A 113 28.99 -10.04 8.34
N ILE A 114 27.67 -9.97 8.10
CA ILE A 114 26.68 -10.35 9.14
C ILE A 114 26.27 -11.80 8.90
N THR A 115 26.75 -12.73 9.74
CA THR A 115 26.27 -14.12 9.78
C THR A 115 24.80 -14.13 10.15
N ARG A 116 23.92 -14.14 9.14
CA ARG A 116 22.48 -14.27 9.31
C ARG A 116 22.18 -15.55 10.11
N ARG A 117 21.52 -15.44 11.25
CA ARG A 117 21.08 -16.61 12.04
C ARG A 117 20.14 -17.46 11.18
N VAL A 118 20.62 -18.63 10.73
CA VAL A 118 19.84 -19.58 9.92
C VAL A 118 19.29 -20.67 10.82
N ARG A 119 18.02 -20.55 11.24
CA ARG A 119 17.33 -21.64 11.93
C ARG A 119 16.79 -22.63 10.92
N SER A 120 17.10 -23.91 11.09
CA SER A 120 16.45 -25.01 10.38
C SER A 120 14.99 -25.10 10.83
N THR A 121 14.09 -24.41 10.13
CA THR A 121 12.65 -24.57 10.37
C THR A 121 12.21 -25.88 9.73
N ARG A 122 12.05 -26.94 10.54
CA ARG A 122 11.61 -28.25 10.04
C ARG A 122 10.34 -28.07 9.20
N ARG A 123 10.37 -28.58 7.97
CA ARG A 123 9.18 -28.57 7.09
C ARG A 123 8.05 -29.30 7.80
N ARG A 124 6.86 -28.71 7.84
CA ARG A 124 5.70 -29.38 8.43
C ARG A 124 5.27 -30.55 7.55
N SER A 125 4.98 -31.70 8.15
CA SER A 125 4.55 -32.92 7.46
C SER A 125 3.12 -32.85 6.93
N ASP A 126 2.29 -31.93 7.42
CA ASP A 126 0.88 -31.77 7.03
C ASP A 126 0.69 -30.83 5.83
N ALA A 127 1.76 -30.22 5.31
CA ALA A 127 1.68 -29.38 4.13
C ALA A 127 1.81 -30.24 2.86
N PRO A 128 0.87 -30.14 1.90
CA PRO A 128 0.94 -30.90 0.67
C PRO A 128 2.22 -30.60 -0.12
N ASP A 129 2.69 -31.59 -0.85
CA ASP A 129 3.80 -31.42 -1.77
C ASP A 129 3.41 -30.53 -2.94
N LEU A 130 4.37 -29.74 -3.40
CA LEU A 130 4.21 -28.80 -4.49
C LEU A 130 4.95 -29.32 -5.73
N PRO A 131 4.39 -29.08 -6.94
CA PRO A 131 5.07 -29.45 -8.16
C PRO A 131 6.41 -28.71 -8.28
N ARG A 132 7.42 -29.40 -8.79
CA ARG A 132 8.72 -28.82 -9.11
C ARG A 132 8.79 -28.64 -10.62
N VAL A 133 8.85 -27.39 -11.06
CA VAL A 133 8.94 -27.02 -12.47
C VAL A 133 10.27 -26.29 -12.68
N PRO A 134 11.00 -26.53 -13.79
CA PRO A 134 12.18 -25.73 -14.15
C PRO A 134 11.85 -24.24 -14.17
N MET A 135 12.77 -23.41 -13.70
CA MET A 135 12.58 -21.96 -13.67
C MET A 135 13.06 -21.32 -14.97
N GLU A 136 12.16 -20.70 -15.70
CA GLU A 136 12.46 -19.89 -16.88
C GLU A 136 12.70 -18.42 -16.47
N GLN A 137 13.75 -17.80 -17.03
CA GLN A 137 14.10 -16.39 -16.79
C GLN A 137 13.22 -15.43 -17.61
N ARG A 138 11.91 -15.56 -17.45
CA ARG A 138 10.91 -14.70 -18.10
C ARG A 138 9.93 -14.15 -17.09
N THR A 139 9.35 -13.00 -17.40
CA THR A 139 8.26 -12.39 -16.65
C THR A 139 6.95 -12.41 -17.43
N VAL A 140 6.98 -12.54 -18.76
CA VAL A 140 5.78 -12.55 -19.61
C VAL A 140 5.08 -13.91 -19.57
N GLY A 141 3.75 -13.88 -19.62
CA GLY A 141 2.91 -15.08 -19.68
C GLY A 141 2.99 -15.79 -21.04
N THR A 142 2.58 -17.06 -21.05
CA THR A 142 2.53 -17.87 -22.28
C THR A 142 1.50 -17.34 -23.27
N THR A 143 1.85 -17.31 -24.56
CA THR A 143 0.92 -17.01 -25.67
C THR A 143 0.13 -18.25 -26.04
N PHE A 144 -1.17 -18.08 -26.26
CA PHE A 144 -2.07 -19.12 -26.77
C PHE A 144 -2.59 -18.71 -28.14
N VAL A 145 -2.90 -19.69 -28.98
CA VAL A 145 -3.51 -19.47 -30.28
C VAL A 145 -4.96 -19.97 -30.22
N ALA A 146 -5.91 -19.09 -30.47
CA ALA A 146 -7.32 -19.45 -30.55
C ALA A 146 -7.61 -20.26 -31.83
N ARG A 147 -8.79 -20.88 -31.90
CA ARG A 147 -9.20 -21.70 -33.06
C ARG A 147 -9.26 -20.91 -34.37
N ASP A 148 -9.42 -19.60 -34.29
CA ASP A 148 -9.42 -18.65 -35.41
C ASP A 148 -8.02 -18.14 -35.79
N GLY A 149 -6.97 -18.68 -35.19
CA GLY A 149 -5.57 -18.29 -35.43
C GLY A 149 -5.13 -17.04 -34.66
N ARG A 150 -6.01 -16.40 -33.86
CA ARG A 150 -5.63 -15.21 -33.10
C ARG A 150 -4.78 -15.57 -31.89
N GLU A 151 -3.63 -14.93 -31.78
CA GLU A 151 -2.79 -15.00 -30.59
C GLU A 151 -3.39 -14.19 -29.44
N TYR A 152 -3.44 -14.78 -28.24
CA TYR A 152 -3.86 -14.08 -27.04
C TYR A 152 -3.03 -14.53 -25.83
N ARG A 153 -2.86 -13.62 -24.87
CA ARG A 153 -2.13 -13.85 -23.61
C ARG A 153 -3.09 -13.66 -22.43
N PRO A 154 -3.69 -14.75 -21.91
CA PRO A 154 -4.53 -14.65 -20.73
C PRO A 154 -3.67 -14.33 -19.51
N SER A 155 -4.17 -13.38 -18.72
CA SER A 155 -3.68 -13.11 -17.38
C SER A 155 -4.76 -13.48 -16.37
N MET A 156 -4.46 -13.39 -15.08
CA MET A 156 -5.40 -13.82 -14.05
C MET A 156 -5.72 -12.72 -13.05
N PHE A 157 -6.92 -12.78 -12.49
CA PHE A 157 -7.29 -12.11 -11.27
C PHE A 157 -7.53 -13.16 -10.19
N VAL A 158 -6.78 -13.08 -9.09
CA VAL A 158 -6.81 -14.07 -8.00
C VAL A 158 -7.17 -13.37 -6.70
N THR A 159 -8.10 -13.98 -5.96
CA THR A 159 -8.45 -13.59 -4.60
C THR A 159 -8.08 -14.70 -3.63
N LEU A 160 -7.28 -14.37 -2.60
CA LEU A 160 -6.97 -15.25 -1.48
C LEU A 160 -7.52 -14.67 -0.19
N THR A 161 -8.08 -15.54 0.65
CA THR A 161 -8.75 -15.14 1.87
C THR A 161 -8.07 -15.77 3.09
N LEU A 162 -8.22 -15.13 4.24
CA LEU A 162 -7.89 -15.72 5.53
C LEU A 162 -9.04 -16.58 6.05
N PRO A 163 -8.76 -17.56 6.94
CA PRO A 163 -9.79 -18.38 7.55
C PRO A 163 -10.80 -17.53 8.34
N SER A 164 -11.90 -18.17 8.74
CA SER A 164 -12.85 -17.56 9.67
C SER A 164 -12.33 -17.61 11.11
N TYR A 165 -12.68 -16.60 11.91
CA TYR A 165 -12.36 -16.52 13.35
C TYR A 165 -13.60 -16.71 14.23
N GLY A 166 -14.75 -16.99 13.61
CA GLY A 166 -16.05 -17.16 14.25
C GLY A 166 -17.18 -16.82 13.28
N PRO A 167 -18.44 -17.20 13.57
CA PRO A 167 -19.58 -16.85 12.73
C PRO A 167 -19.74 -15.32 12.61
N VAL A 168 -20.04 -14.85 11.41
CA VAL A 168 -20.33 -13.43 11.12
C VAL A 168 -21.72 -13.27 10.54
N ILE A 169 -22.37 -12.15 10.82
CA ILE A 169 -23.69 -11.81 10.30
C ILE A 169 -23.57 -11.56 8.79
N PRO A 170 -24.29 -12.32 7.93
CA PRO A 170 -24.25 -12.13 6.49
C PRO A 170 -24.60 -10.70 6.07
N GLY A 171 -23.90 -10.16 5.08
CA GLY A 171 -24.12 -8.80 4.58
C GLY A 171 -23.56 -7.67 5.47
N VAL A 172 -23.51 -7.86 6.80
CA VAL A 172 -23.00 -6.87 7.77
C VAL A 172 -21.50 -7.07 8.03
N GLY A 173 -21.07 -8.32 8.22
CA GLY A 173 -19.67 -8.70 8.45
C GLY A 173 -19.20 -8.61 9.90
N THR A 174 -20.02 -8.15 10.84
CA THR A 174 -19.72 -8.22 12.27
C THR A 174 -19.89 -9.65 12.80
N PRO A 175 -19.20 -10.05 13.87
CA PRO A 175 -19.40 -11.33 14.51
C PRO A 175 -20.85 -11.50 14.97
N ALA A 176 -21.41 -12.70 14.80
CA ALA A 176 -22.74 -13.04 15.33
C ALA A 176 -22.74 -13.00 16.87
N ASP A 177 -21.63 -13.42 17.47
CA ASP A 177 -21.36 -13.27 18.90
C ASP A 177 -19.92 -12.74 19.09
N PRO A 178 -19.75 -11.48 19.50
CA PRO A 178 -18.44 -10.90 19.76
C PRO A 178 -17.66 -11.56 20.90
N SER A 179 -18.30 -12.28 21.82
CA SER A 179 -17.63 -12.90 22.96
C SER A 179 -16.87 -14.18 22.58
N THR A 180 -17.38 -14.91 21.59
CA THR A 180 -16.79 -16.17 21.09
C THR A 180 -15.91 -15.98 19.84
N TYR A 181 -15.97 -14.79 19.21
CA TYR A 181 -15.10 -14.47 18.07
C TYR A 181 -13.63 -14.37 18.48
N ASN A 182 -12.74 -15.06 17.78
CA ASN A 182 -11.32 -15.10 18.11
C ASN A 182 -10.57 -13.85 17.60
N TYR A 183 -10.80 -12.71 18.25
CA TYR A 183 -10.17 -11.43 17.92
C TYR A 183 -8.65 -11.47 18.04
N ARG A 184 -8.11 -12.18 19.03
CA ARG A 184 -6.67 -12.31 19.23
C ARG A 184 -6.00 -12.94 18.02
N ARG A 185 -6.56 -14.05 17.53
CA ARG A 185 -6.10 -14.73 16.31
C ARG A 185 -6.26 -13.83 15.09
N ALA A 186 -7.42 -13.17 14.94
CA ALA A 186 -7.69 -12.27 13.84
C ALA A 186 -6.65 -11.12 13.75
N ALA A 187 -6.31 -10.52 14.90
CA ALA A 187 -5.32 -9.46 15.00
C ALA A 187 -3.90 -9.96 14.68
N LEU A 188 -3.48 -11.12 15.21
CA LEU A 188 -2.19 -11.71 14.89
C LEU A 188 -2.07 -12.06 13.40
N ASP A 189 -3.10 -12.68 12.83
CA ASP A 189 -3.13 -13.01 11.41
C ASP A 189 -3.09 -11.73 10.55
N ALA A 190 -3.75 -10.64 10.97
CA ALA A 190 -3.67 -9.35 10.27
C ALA A 190 -2.25 -8.77 10.29
N LEU A 191 -1.57 -8.78 11.44
CA LEU A 191 -0.17 -8.33 11.57
C LEU A 191 0.80 -9.13 10.70
N MET A 192 0.59 -10.45 10.62
CA MET A 192 1.49 -11.36 9.91
C MET A 192 1.12 -11.57 8.43
N PHE A 193 -0.03 -11.05 7.99
CA PHE A 193 -0.55 -11.30 6.65
C PHE A 193 0.42 -10.98 5.50
N PRO A 194 1.15 -9.84 5.49
CA PRO A 194 2.09 -9.55 4.42
C PRO A 194 3.16 -10.64 4.27
N ARG A 195 3.64 -11.21 5.38
CA ARG A 195 4.63 -12.29 5.37
C ARG A 195 4.06 -13.59 4.80
N LEU A 196 2.78 -13.88 5.01
CA LEU A 196 2.12 -15.03 4.38
C LEU A 196 1.99 -14.82 2.86
N VAL A 197 1.64 -13.61 2.43
CA VAL A 197 1.54 -13.24 1.01
C VAL A 197 2.90 -13.38 0.32
N ASP A 198 4.00 -12.98 0.95
CA ASP A 198 5.35 -13.18 0.41
C ASP A 198 5.67 -14.66 0.20
N GLN A 199 5.29 -15.53 1.14
CA GLN A 199 5.47 -16.97 1.00
C GLN A 199 4.62 -17.53 -0.15
N PHE A 200 3.42 -16.99 -0.36
CA PHE A 200 2.57 -17.35 -1.51
C PHE A 200 3.27 -17.04 -2.82
N TRP A 201 3.80 -15.83 -3.01
CA TRP A 201 4.47 -15.46 -4.25
C TRP A 201 5.75 -16.29 -4.49
N LYS A 202 6.53 -16.55 -3.43
CA LYS A 202 7.71 -17.43 -3.51
C LYS A 202 7.33 -18.84 -3.95
N ALA A 203 6.29 -19.42 -3.36
CA ALA A 203 5.82 -20.75 -3.72
C ALA A 203 5.22 -20.78 -5.13
N LEU A 204 4.43 -19.78 -5.50
CA LEU A 204 3.77 -19.70 -6.79
C LEU A 204 4.80 -19.62 -7.93
N ARG A 205 5.85 -18.80 -7.81
CA ARG A 205 6.93 -18.72 -8.82
C ARG A 205 7.59 -20.08 -9.07
N ARG A 206 7.90 -20.83 -8.00
CA ARG A 206 8.47 -22.18 -8.10
C ARG A 206 7.53 -23.18 -8.77
N CYS A 207 6.23 -23.09 -8.51
CA CYS A 207 5.24 -24.02 -9.05
C CYS A 207 4.80 -23.66 -10.48
N ALA A 208 4.89 -22.37 -10.84
CA ALA A 208 4.54 -21.87 -12.16
C ALA A 208 5.70 -21.98 -13.15
N GLY A 209 6.95 -22.04 -12.67
CA GLY A 209 8.14 -22.19 -13.51
C GLY A 209 8.60 -20.90 -14.19
N TYR A 210 8.14 -19.73 -13.74
CA TYR A 210 8.60 -18.43 -14.26
C TYR A 210 8.55 -17.34 -13.19
N ASN A 211 9.16 -16.18 -13.48
CA ASN A 211 9.16 -15.03 -12.57
C ASN A 211 7.79 -14.33 -12.60
N VAL A 212 6.79 -14.95 -11.96
CA VAL A 212 5.43 -14.43 -11.82
C VAL A 212 5.45 -12.99 -11.29
N GLN A 213 4.89 -12.09 -12.09
CA GLN A 213 4.67 -10.69 -11.73
C GLN A 213 3.21 -10.48 -11.32
N TYR A 214 3.00 -9.57 -10.39
CA TYR A 214 1.68 -9.22 -9.88
C TYR A 214 1.53 -7.74 -9.59
N PHE A 215 0.28 -7.28 -9.64
CA PHE A 215 -0.19 -6.05 -9.03
C PHE A 215 -1.34 -6.43 -8.10
N SER A 216 -1.23 -6.12 -6.82
CA SER A 216 -2.18 -6.60 -5.81
C SER A 216 -2.58 -5.53 -4.82
N ALA A 217 -3.73 -5.73 -4.21
CA ALA A 217 -4.30 -4.88 -3.18
C ALA A 217 -4.77 -5.73 -2.00
N ILE A 218 -4.50 -5.23 -0.79
CA ILE A 218 -4.99 -5.81 0.45
C ILE A 218 -6.27 -5.09 0.87
N GLU A 219 -7.34 -5.85 0.99
CA GLU A 219 -8.67 -5.39 1.38
C GLU A 219 -9.09 -6.02 2.71
N PRO A 220 -9.40 -5.22 3.74
CA PRO A 220 -10.16 -5.71 4.88
C PRO A 220 -11.58 -5.95 4.38
N GLN A 221 -12.01 -7.20 4.31
CA GLN A 221 -13.43 -7.46 4.05
C GLN A 221 -14.28 -6.87 5.18
N LYS A 222 -15.62 -6.91 5.03
CA LYS A 222 -16.54 -6.45 6.09
C LYS A 222 -16.29 -7.08 7.47
N ARG A 223 -15.66 -8.26 7.52
CA ARG A 223 -15.22 -8.96 8.75
C ARG A 223 -13.83 -8.58 9.27
N LEU A 224 -13.25 -7.52 8.72
CA LEU A 224 -11.91 -6.98 9.00
C LEU A 224 -10.71 -7.89 8.69
N ALA A 225 -10.95 -9.17 8.39
CA ALA A 225 -9.91 -10.10 7.95
C ALA A 225 -9.31 -9.67 6.60
N PRO A 226 -7.98 -9.51 6.50
CA PRO A 226 -7.33 -9.16 5.24
C PRO A 226 -7.54 -10.19 4.14
N HIS A 227 -7.85 -9.70 2.94
CA HIS A 227 -7.90 -10.43 1.69
C HIS A 227 -6.85 -9.90 0.73
N LEU A 228 -6.23 -10.79 -0.04
CA LEU A 228 -5.38 -10.43 -1.15
C LEU A 228 -6.20 -10.49 -2.42
N HIS A 229 -6.25 -9.40 -3.18
CA HIS A 229 -6.73 -9.38 -4.56
C HIS A 229 -5.55 -9.06 -5.46
N ALA A 230 -5.31 -9.86 -6.50
CA ALA A 230 -4.13 -9.73 -7.32
C ALA A 230 -4.42 -9.94 -8.81
N ALA A 231 -4.02 -8.95 -9.61
CA ALA A 231 -3.70 -9.17 -11.02
C ALA A 231 -2.37 -9.92 -11.11
N ILE A 232 -2.36 -11.03 -11.82
CA ILE A 232 -1.19 -11.86 -12.09
C ILE A 232 -0.96 -11.88 -13.60
N ARG A 233 0.28 -11.64 -14.04
CA ARG A 233 0.64 -11.76 -15.46
C ARG A 233 0.79 -13.23 -15.85
N GLY A 234 0.09 -13.62 -16.91
CA GLY A 234 0.09 -14.98 -17.44
C GLY A 234 -0.95 -15.89 -16.81
N ALA A 235 -1.16 -17.05 -17.43
CA ALA A 235 -2.12 -18.05 -17.00
C ALA A 235 -1.43 -19.20 -16.26
N ILE A 236 -1.89 -19.42 -15.03
CA ILE A 236 -1.46 -20.51 -14.15
C ILE A 236 -2.67 -21.43 -13.95
N PRO A 237 -2.52 -22.77 -14.03
CA PRO A 237 -3.63 -23.68 -13.79
C PRO A 237 -4.28 -23.43 -12.43
N ARG A 238 -5.62 -23.40 -12.38
CA ARG A 238 -6.40 -23.20 -11.14
C ARG A 238 -6.08 -24.27 -10.09
N ALA A 239 -5.78 -25.49 -10.52
CA ALA A 239 -5.35 -26.58 -9.64
C ALA A 239 -4.04 -26.22 -8.92
N THR A 240 -3.05 -25.70 -9.66
CA THR A 240 -1.78 -25.24 -9.10
C THR A 240 -1.99 -24.10 -8.09
N LEU A 241 -2.82 -23.10 -8.41
CA LEU A 241 -3.13 -22.00 -7.48
C LEU A 241 -3.74 -22.51 -6.16
N ARG A 242 -4.72 -23.42 -6.25
CA ARG A 242 -5.36 -24.02 -5.06
C ARG A 242 -4.38 -24.87 -4.26
N GLN A 243 -3.53 -25.64 -4.93
CA GLN A 243 -2.51 -26.46 -4.28
C GLN A 243 -1.47 -25.59 -3.56
N VAL A 244 -1.01 -24.50 -4.20
CA VAL A 244 -0.10 -23.52 -3.58
C VAL A 244 -0.76 -22.84 -2.38
N ALA A 245 -1.98 -22.33 -2.51
CA ALA A 245 -2.69 -21.69 -1.40
C ALA A 245 -2.88 -22.65 -0.20
N LYS A 246 -3.16 -23.93 -0.47
CA LYS A 246 -3.28 -24.97 0.57
C LYS A 246 -1.93 -25.35 1.20
N ALA A 247 -0.85 -25.34 0.42
CA ALA A 247 0.50 -25.69 0.88
C ALA A 247 1.19 -24.59 1.68
N VAL A 248 0.90 -23.33 1.35
CA VAL A 248 1.60 -22.18 1.92
C VAL A 248 1.17 -21.97 3.38
N TYR A 249 2.18 -21.87 4.23
CA TYR A 249 2.03 -21.54 5.63
C TYR A 249 3.16 -20.60 6.06
N LEU A 250 2.90 -19.83 7.11
CA LEU A 250 3.89 -19.01 7.80
C LEU A 250 4.07 -19.56 9.21
N GLN A 251 5.32 -19.82 9.62
CA GLN A 251 5.69 -20.09 11.01
C GLN A 251 6.44 -18.88 11.57
N VAL A 252 5.92 -18.32 12.66
CA VAL A 252 6.54 -17.20 13.36
C VAL A 252 7.23 -17.74 14.61
N TRP A 253 8.56 -17.79 14.54
CA TRP A 253 9.44 -18.22 15.62
C TRP A 253 9.90 -17.02 16.43
N TRP A 254 8.98 -16.49 17.22
CA TRP A 254 9.23 -15.40 18.16
C TRP A 254 9.02 -15.88 19.59
N PRO A 255 9.46 -15.11 20.60
CA PRO A 255 9.18 -15.42 21.99
C PRO A 255 7.67 -15.61 22.23
N PRO A 256 7.29 -16.49 23.17
CA PRO A 256 5.89 -16.80 23.44
C PRO A 256 5.15 -15.58 23.99
N ILE A 257 3.92 -15.38 23.53
CA ILE A 257 3.06 -14.25 23.93
C ILE A 257 1.75 -14.73 24.59
N ASN A 258 1.72 -15.98 25.05
CA ASN A 258 0.56 -16.61 25.67
C ASN A 258 0.26 -16.08 27.08
N HIS A 259 1.28 -15.55 27.78
CA HIS A 259 1.13 -14.97 29.10
C HIS A 259 1.61 -13.52 29.14
N VAL A 260 0.74 -12.64 29.65
CA VAL A 260 1.09 -11.25 29.95
C VAL A 260 1.84 -11.25 31.27
N VAL A 261 3.08 -10.78 31.26
CA VAL A 261 3.92 -10.67 32.45
C VAL A 261 3.70 -9.32 33.13
N TYR A 262 3.64 -8.26 32.32
CA TYR A 262 3.51 -6.89 32.79
C TYR A 262 2.21 -6.27 32.28
N ASP A 263 1.27 -5.97 33.18
CA ASP A 263 0.01 -5.29 32.83
C ASP A 263 -0.04 -3.88 33.41
N SER A 264 -0.08 -3.75 34.74
CA SER A 264 -0.10 -2.45 35.44
C SER A 264 1.29 -1.96 35.85
N ALA A 265 2.13 -2.84 36.40
CA ALA A 265 3.54 -2.55 36.66
C ALA A 265 4.33 -2.80 35.38
N VAL A 266 4.91 -1.75 34.79
CA VAL A 266 5.67 -1.84 33.52
C VAL A 266 7.18 -1.87 33.78
N PRO A 267 7.97 -2.53 32.92
CA PRO A 267 9.43 -2.53 33.03
C PRO A 267 10.02 -1.12 33.02
N VAL A 268 11.08 -0.91 33.81
CA VAL A 268 11.75 0.39 33.96
C VAL A 268 13.04 0.40 33.16
N TRP A 269 13.31 1.51 32.46
CA TRP A 269 14.57 1.68 31.73
C TRP A 269 15.73 1.94 32.70
N THR A 270 16.83 1.21 32.51
CA THR A 270 18.12 1.40 33.20
C THR A 270 19.23 1.63 32.18
N PRO A 271 20.44 2.05 32.57
CA PRO A 271 21.59 2.15 31.65
C PRO A 271 21.96 0.83 30.96
N LEU A 272 21.54 -0.32 31.51
CA LEU A 272 21.81 -1.65 30.95
C LEU A 272 20.63 -2.23 30.13
N GLY A 273 19.48 -1.55 30.12
CA GLY A 273 18.26 -2.01 29.45
C GLY A 273 17.04 -2.01 30.38
N TYR A 274 15.96 -2.63 29.93
CA TYR A 274 14.73 -2.75 30.70
C TYR A 274 14.86 -3.77 31.83
N ALA A 275 14.48 -3.36 33.04
CA ALA A 275 14.46 -4.19 34.23
C ALA A 275 13.04 -4.35 34.79
N ASP A 276 12.81 -5.46 35.48
CA ASP A 276 11.60 -5.71 36.23
C ASP A 276 11.45 -4.65 37.34
N PRO A 277 10.27 -4.02 37.48
CA PRO A 277 10.08 -2.92 38.41
C PRO A 277 10.11 -3.34 39.89
N THR A 278 9.93 -4.63 40.20
CA THR A 278 9.89 -5.15 41.57
C THR A 278 11.20 -5.80 41.99
N THR A 279 11.80 -6.61 41.12
CA THR A 279 13.05 -7.32 41.43
C THR A 279 14.30 -6.56 41.02
N GLY A 280 14.20 -5.65 40.06
CA GLY A 280 15.35 -4.97 39.45
C GLY A 280 16.14 -5.86 38.48
N GLU A 281 15.71 -7.10 38.24
CA GLU A 281 16.36 -8.00 37.28
C GLU A 281 16.17 -7.54 35.83
N LEU A 282 17.22 -7.63 35.02
CA LEU A 282 17.14 -7.29 33.61
C LEU A 282 16.28 -8.30 32.86
N LEU A 283 15.37 -7.81 32.02
CA LEU A 283 14.59 -8.66 31.13
C LEU A 283 15.54 -9.33 30.11
N PRO A 284 15.23 -10.55 29.63
CA PRO A 284 15.99 -11.17 28.54
C PRO A 284 15.97 -10.29 27.28
N THR A 285 17.11 -10.17 26.64
CA THR A 285 17.22 -9.48 25.35
C THR A 285 16.50 -10.26 24.26
N TRP A 286 16.21 -9.59 23.13
CA TRP A 286 15.60 -10.25 21.98
C TRP A 286 16.38 -11.50 21.53
N ASP A 287 17.70 -11.40 21.45
CA ASP A 287 18.53 -12.52 21.00
C ASP A 287 18.56 -13.67 22.01
N GLN A 288 18.64 -13.37 23.32
CA GLN A 288 18.53 -14.37 24.38
C GLN A 288 17.17 -15.08 24.36
N ALA A 289 16.09 -14.33 24.14
CA ALA A 289 14.75 -14.89 24.03
C ALA A 289 14.59 -15.77 22.77
N LEU A 290 15.32 -15.46 21.70
CA LEU A 290 15.40 -16.34 20.53
C LEU A 290 16.25 -17.58 20.78
N ASP A 291 17.34 -17.47 21.55
CA ASP A 291 18.21 -18.61 21.92
C ASP A 291 17.45 -19.65 22.73
N ALA A 292 16.57 -19.22 23.65
CA ALA A 292 15.69 -20.11 24.39
C ALA A 292 14.72 -20.92 23.49
N LEU A 293 14.46 -20.47 22.26
CA LEU A 293 13.64 -21.20 21.28
C LEU A 293 14.42 -22.25 20.48
N GLU A 294 15.71 -22.46 20.76
CA GLU A 294 16.53 -23.51 20.14
C GLU A 294 16.44 -24.84 20.89
N GLU A 295 15.76 -24.85 22.04
CA GLU A 295 15.53 -26.05 22.83
C GLU A 295 14.69 -27.11 22.07
N PRO A 296 15.03 -28.41 22.19
CA PRO A 296 14.24 -29.49 21.61
C PRO A 296 12.78 -29.44 22.08
N GLY A 297 11.84 -29.31 21.14
CA GLY A 297 10.41 -29.27 21.44
C GLY A 297 9.78 -27.87 21.42
N ALA A 298 10.58 -26.81 21.20
CA ALA A 298 10.07 -25.46 20.97
C ALA A 298 9.02 -25.46 19.85
N LYS A 299 7.92 -24.74 20.07
CA LYS A 299 6.83 -24.57 19.10
C LYS A 299 6.86 -23.14 18.55
N PRO A 300 6.48 -22.93 17.28
CA PRO A 300 6.34 -21.58 16.75
C PRO A 300 5.26 -20.84 17.55
N MET A 301 5.51 -19.56 17.86
CA MET A 301 4.56 -18.69 18.56
C MET A 301 3.24 -18.56 17.80
N HIS A 302 3.32 -18.52 16.46
CA HIS A 302 2.14 -18.43 15.61
C HIS A 302 2.34 -19.19 14.30
N VAL A 303 1.30 -19.88 13.85
CA VAL A 303 1.26 -20.56 12.55
C VAL A 303 0.04 -20.08 11.80
N MET A 304 0.23 -19.59 10.58
CA MET A 304 -0.80 -18.96 9.76
C MET A 304 -0.90 -19.63 8.37
N ARG A 305 -2.13 -19.73 7.85
CA ARG A 305 -2.46 -20.31 6.54
C ARG A 305 -3.57 -19.49 5.87
N PHE A 306 -3.72 -19.63 4.55
CA PHE A 306 -4.91 -19.16 3.86
C PHE A 306 -6.14 -20.01 4.22
N GLY A 307 -7.32 -19.43 4.02
CA GLY A 307 -8.58 -20.15 4.05
C GLY A 307 -8.73 -21.09 2.85
N SER A 308 -9.81 -21.87 2.84
CA SER A 308 -10.13 -22.81 1.76
C SER A 308 -10.56 -22.12 0.45
N GLN A 309 -10.97 -20.86 0.52
CA GLN A 309 -11.51 -20.12 -0.61
C GLN A 309 -10.38 -19.51 -1.45
N VAL A 310 -10.30 -19.93 -2.71
CA VAL A 310 -9.45 -19.35 -3.74
C VAL A 310 -10.31 -19.07 -4.95
N ASP A 311 -10.52 -17.80 -5.26
CA ASP A 311 -11.17 -17.38 -6.51
C ASP A 311 -10.11 -17.01 -7.53
N ALA A 312 -10.26 -17.50 -8.76
CA ALA A 312 -9.29 -17.34 -9.83
C ALA A 312 -9.99 -17.23 -11.18
N GLN A 313 -9.96 -16.02 -11.73
CA GLN A 313 -10.58 -15.65 -13.00
C GLN A 313 -9.50 -15.42 -14.05
N GLY A 314 -9.71 -15.96 -15.24
CA GLY A 314 -8.87 -15.64 -16.40
C GLY A 314 -9.43 -14.39 -17.06
N ILE A 315 -8.57 -13.41 -17.32
CA ILE A 315 -8.93 -12.15 -17.96
C ILE A 315 -8.04 -11.96 -19.18
N VAL A 316 -8.64 -11.56 -20.30
CA VAL A 316 -7.93 -11.17 -21.52
C VAL A 316 -8.22 -9.68 -21.75
N ALA A 317 -7.19 -8.90 -22.05
CA ALA A 317 -7.32 -7.49 -22.39
C ALA A 317 -7.11 -7.28 -23.90
N PRO A 318 -7.70 -6.21 -24.47
CA PRO A 318 -8.59 -5.23 -23.83
C PRO A 318 -9.98 -5.81 -23.53
N SER A 319 -10.54 -5.52 -22.34
CA SER A 319 -11.92 -5.90 -21.99
C SER A 319 -12.49 -5.05 -20.83
N PRO A 320 -13.82 -4.90 -20.73
CA PRO A 320 -14.45 -4.20 -19.60
C PRO A 320 -14.13 -4.80 -18.24
N ASP A 321 -13.87 -6.11 -18.18
CA ASP A 321 -13.52 -6.82 -16.95
C ASP A 321 -12.09 -6.50 -16.51
N ALA A 322 -11.14 -6.40 -17.45
CA ALA A 322 -9.79 -5.93 -17.16
C ALA A 322 -9.83 -4.51 -16.57
N ASP A 323 -10.59 -3.60 -17.18
CA ASP A 323 -10.74 -2.22 -16.70
C ASP A 323 -11.38 -2.16 -15.30
N ARG A 324 -12.40 -3.00 -15.06
CA ARG A 324 -13.07 -3.10 -13.75
C ARG A 324 -12.08 -3.60 -12.68
N ALA A 325 -11.28 -4.61 -13.00
CA ALA A 325 -10.30 -5.15 -12.07
C ALA A 325 -9.16 -4.17 -11.78
N VAL A 326 -8.68 -3.41 -12.77
CA VAL A 326 -7.71 -2.30 -12.55
C VAL A 326 -8.30 -1.24 -11.62
N ARG A 327 -9.56 -0.83 -11.85
CA ARG A 327 -10.27 0.11 -10.96
C ARG A 327 -10.42 -0.44 -9.54
N TYR A 328 -10.67 -1.74 -9.41
CA TYR A 328 -10.81 -2.43 -8.13
C TYR A 328 -9.50 -2.47 -7.33
N LEU A 329 -8.41 -2.93 -7.94
CA LEU A 329 -7.09 -3.03 -7.27
C LEU A 329 -6.59 -1.68 -6.77
N THR A 330 -6.91 -0.62 -7.49
CA THR A 330 -6.48 0.74 -7.13
C THR A 330 -7.44 1.47 -6.19
N LYS A 331 -8.65 0.93 -5.94
CA LYS A 331 -9.65 1.50 -5.02
C LYS A 331 -9.09 1.65 -3.60
N TYR A 332 -8.35 0.65 -3.12
CA TYR A 332 -7.85 0.60 -1.75
C TYR A 332 -6.55 1.36 -1.51
N LEU A 333 -6.01 2.00 -2.55
CA LEU A 333 -4.91 2.95 -2.40
C LEU A 333 -5.32 4.16 -1.55
N THR A 334 -6.58 4.60 -1.70
CA THR A 334 -7.03 5.89 -1.16
C THR A 334 -7.87 5.82 0.11
N LYS A 335 -8.51 4.67 0.36
CA LYS A 335 -9.37 4.44 1.53
C LYS A 335 -8.61 3.93 2.75
N SER A 336 -9.03 4.31 3.97
CA SER A 336 -8.52 3.66 5.19
C SER A 336 -9.00 2.20 5.29
N VAL A 337 -8.38 1.41 6.16
CA VAL A 337 -8.77 0.00 6.37
C VAL A 337 -10.12 -0.02 7.11
N ALA A 338 -10.26 0.83 8.13
CA ALA A 338 -11.50 0.97 8.91
C ALA A 338 -12.70 1.51 8.10
N GLU A 339 -12.49 2.45 7.16
CA GLU A 339 -13.53 3.01 6.28
C GLU A 339 -14.06 2.01 5.24
N THR A 340 -13.45 0.83 5.10
CA THR A 340 -13.89 -0.15 4.09
C THR A 340 -15.23 -0.82 4.44
N CYS A 341 -15.71 -0.68 5.69
CA CYS A 341 -16.96 -1.28 6.16
C CYS A 341 -18.23 -0.46 5.84
N GLY A 342 -18.09 0.73 5.25
CA GLY A 342 -19.19 1.63 4.90
C GLY A 342 -18.83 3.10 5.16
N ASP A 343 -19.54 4.02 4.50
CA ASP A 343 -19.33 5.47 4.71
C ASP A 343 -19.88 5.92 6.08
N GLU A 344 -20.94 5.27 6.57
CA GLU A 344 -21.45 5.38 7.94
C GLU A 344 -21.36 4.03 8.66
N LEU A 345 -20.57 3.97 9.73
CA LEU A 345 -20.40 2.76 10.53
C LEU A 345 -21.52 2.63 11.56
N THR A 346 -22.21 1.50 11.56
CA THR A 346 -23.16 1.15 12.64
C THR A 346 -22.43 0.99 13.98
N ALA A 347 -23.16 1.11 15.09
CA ALA A 347 -22.60 0.87 16.42
C ALA A 347 -21.95 -0.51 16.57
N ALA A 348 -22.55 -1.55 15.97
CA ALA A 348 -22.01 -2.90 15.96
C ALA A 348 -20.68 -3.01 15.18
N GLN A 349 -20.58 -2.36 14.02
CA GLN A 349 -19.34 -2.32 13.24
C GLN A 349 -18.24 -1.54 13.95
N THR A 350 -18.57 -0.41 14.57
CA THR A 350 -17.64 0.37 15.39
C THR A 350 -17.12 -0.45 16.56
N ALA A 351 -18.01 -1.14 17.31
CA ALA A 351 -17.62 -2.03 18.40
C ALA A 351 -16.74 -3.20 17.92
N HIS A 352 -17.02 -3.76 16.74
CA HIS A 352 -16.19 -4.81 16.13
C HIS A 352 -14.78 -4.30 15.82
N ILE A 353 -14.67 -3.13 15.20
CA ILE A 353 -13.39 -2.46 14.91
C ILE A 353 -12.62 -2.19 16.20
N ASP A 354 -13.28 -1.61 17.21
CA ASP A 354 -12.65 -1.26 18.48
C ASP A 354 -12.19 -2.51 19.26
N ARG A 355 -12.95 -3.60 19.18
CA ARG A 355 -12.58 -4.87 19.82
C ARG A 355 -11.33 -5.49 19.16
N LEU A 356 -11.22 -5.44 17.83
CA LEU A 356 -10.03 -5.86 17.10
C LEU A 356 -8.84 -4.94 17.39
N HIS A 357 -9.05 -3.63 17.37
CA HIS A 357 -8.02 -2.63 17.66
C HIS A 357 -7.46 -2.78 19.07
N ARG A 358 -8.30 -3.13 20.05
CA ARG A 358 -7.88 -3.43 21.43
C ARG A 358 -6.88 -4.58 21.52
N GLU A 359 -7.06 -5.65 20.73
CA GLU A 359 -6.08 -6.73 20.65
C GLU A 359 -4.79 -6.26 19.97
N LEU A 360 -4.93 -5.57 18.84
CA LEU A 360 -3.78 -5.03 18.09
C LEU A 360 -2.92 -4.10 18.94
N ARG A 361 -3.51 -3.31 19.84
CA ARG A 361 -2.77 -2.39 20.72
C ARG A 361 -1.63 -3.08 21.46
N TYR A 362 -1.82 -4.33 21.91
CA TYR A 362 -0.89 -5.02 22.80
C TYR A 362 -0.15 -6.21 22.18
N LEU A 363 -0.55 -6.68 21.00
CA LEU A 363 0.18 -7.74 20.30
C LEU A 363 1.45 -7.19 19.65
N PRO A 364 2.59 -7.90 19.62
CA PRO A 364 3.79 -7.42 18.98
C PRO A 364 3.69 -7.50 17.45
N CYS A 365 4.07 -6.43 16.75
CA CYS A 365 4.00 -6.36 15.28
C CYS A 365 5.31 -6.75 14.56
N ASN A 366 6.46 -6.59 15.21
CA ASN A 366 7.81 -6.90 14.71
C ASN A 366 8.79 -7.05 15.89
N GLU A 367 10.06 -7.40 15.63
CA GLU A 367 11.09 -7.58 16.66
C GLU A 367 11.41 -6.32 17.50
N ARG A 368 11.16 -5.12 16.96
CA ARG A 368 11.42 -3.82 17.63
C ARG A 368 10.19 -3.28 18.38
N CYS A 369 9.09 -4.03 18.40
CA CYS A 369 7.82 -3.55 18.93
C CYS A 369 7.88 -3.38 20.46
N ALA A 370 7.48 -2.21 20.96
CA ALA A 370 7.40 -1.91 22.40
C ALA A 370 6.56 -2.93 23.20
N ASN A 371 5.62 -3.61 22.54
CA ASN A 371 4.76 -4.60 23.18
C ASN A 371 5.51 -5.84 23.67
N TRP A 372 6.76 -6.09 23.25
CA TRP A 372 7.58 -7.17 23.82
C TRP A 372 7.79 -7.01 25.33
N LEU A 373 7.86 -5.75 25.81
CA LEU A 373 7.97 -5.46 27.23
C LEU A 373 6.77 -5.99 28.03
N ARG A 374 5.57 -6.06 27.43
CA ARG A 374 4.38 -6.68 28.06
C ARG A 374 4.57 -8.17 28.35
N TYR A 375 5.39 -8.83 27.53
CA TYR A 375 5.65 -10.27 27.54
C TYR A 375 7.00 -10.60 28.19
N GLY A 376 7.65 -9.63 28.84
CA GLY A 376 8.91 -9.83 29.55
C GLY A 376 10.12 -10.05 28.66
N VAL A 377 10.11 -9.51 27.44
CA VAL A 377 11.25 -9.54 26.53
C VAL A 377 11.63 -8.12 26.14
N GLN A 378 12.92 -7.81 26.13
CA GLN A 378 13.37 -6.54 25.57
C GLN A 378 13.29 -6.60 24.04
N PRO A 379 12.64 -5.62 23.38
CA PRO A 379 12.61 -5.55 21.93
C PRO A 379 14.02 -5.39 21.37
N LYS A 380 14.22 -5.79 20.11
CA LYS A 380 15.48 -5.55 19.41
C LYS A 380 15.75 -4.05 19.35
N ASP A 381 17.00 -3.65 19.61
CA ASP A 381 17.43 -2.24 19.63
C ASP A 381 16.60 -1.38 20.60
N ALA A 382 16.29 -1.91 21.80
CA ALA A 382 15.47 -1.23 22.80
C ALA A 382 16.06 0.12 23.21
N GLY A 383 15.19 1.12 23.40
CA GLY A 383 15.52 2.44 23.91
C GLY A 383 14.55 2.89 25.01
N PRO A 384 14.84 3.99 25.73
CA PRO A 384 14.15 4.40 26.96
C PRO A 384 12.67 4.76 26.81
N SER A 385 12.22 5.11 25.61
CA SER A 385 10.88 5.65 25.35
C SER A 385 9.82 4.59 25.04
N LEU A 386 10.18 3.30 25.07
CA LEU A 386 9.26 2.23 24.72
C LEU A 386 8.32 1.92 25.89
N VAL A 387 7.02 1.89 25.59
CA VAL A 387 5.96 1.59 26.56
C VAL A 387 5.00 0.56 25.96
N PRO A 388 4.66 -0.53 26.68
CA PRO A 388 3.60 -1.45 26.28
C PRO A 388 2.31 -0.73 25.87
N GLY A 389 1.74 -1.09 24.72
CA GLY A 389 0.50 -0.51 24.20
C GLY A 389 0.64 0.80 23.43
N HIS A 390 1.87 1.33 23.28
CA HIS A 390 2.17 2.61 22.64
C HIS A 390 3.23 2.52 21.54
N CYS A 391 3.29 1.38 20.83
CA CYS A 391 4.18 1.23 19.69
C CYS A 391 3.82 2.22 18.57
N GLN A 392 4.82 2.94 18.04
CA GLN A 392 4.63 3.95 16.98
C GLN A 392 4.37 3.36 15.59
N HIS A 393 4.43 2.04 15.44
CA HIS A 393 4.23 1.40 14.15
C HIS A 393 2.75 1.48 13.74
N LYS A 394 2.50 1.95 12.51
CA LYS A 394 1.14 2.19 11.98
C LYS A 394 0.21 0.98 12.02
N ALA A 395 0.75 -0.24 12.12
CA ALA A 395 -0.07 -1.45 12.28
C ALA A 395 -0.97 -1.41 13.52
N HIS A 396 -0.60 -0.65 14.55
CA HIS A 396 -1.39 -0.44 15.76
C HIS A 396 -2.41 0.69 15.63
N ASP A 397 -2.39 1.45 14.53
CA ASP A 397 -3.38 2.51 14.30
C ASP A 397 -4.74 1.90 14.02
N ARG A 398 -5.78 2.50 14.61
CA ARG A 398 -7.18 2.10 14.38
C ARG A 398 -7.57 2.13 12.91
N GLU A 399 -6.96 3.02 12.13
CA GLU A 399 -7.20 3.15 10.69
C GLU A 399 -6.57 2.04 9.84
N MET A 400 -5.58 1.32 10.37
CA MET A 400 -4.76 0.35 9.64
C MET A 400 -5.05 -1.09 10.04
N LEU A 401 -5.57 -1.33 11.24
CA LEU A 401 -6.02 -2.62 11.75
C LEU A 401 -5.06 -3.78 11.45
N GLY A 402 -3.78 -3.61 11.80
CA GLY A 402 -2.73 -4.61 11.61
C GLY A 402 -1.95 -4.49 10.30
N LEU A 403 -2.45 -3.75 9.32
CA LEU A 403 -1.80 -3.54 8.02
C LEU A 403 -0.98 -2.25 8.01
N GLY A 404 0.12 -2.22 8.76
CA GLY A 404 0.98 -1.02 8.86
C GLY A 404 1.81 -0.69 7.61
N GLY A 405 1.89 -1.62 6.65
CA GLY A 405 2.66 -1.47 5.42
C GLY A 405 1.83 -0.98 4.22
N ARG A 406 2.43 -1.07 3.03
CA ARG A 406 1.75 -0.72 1.77
C ARG A 406 0.58 -1.67 1.50
N ARG A 407 -0.61 -1.12 1.24
CA ARG A 407 -1.81 -1.90 0.87
C ARG A 407 -1.81 -2.33 -0.60
N VAL A 408 -1.15 -1.58 -1.47
CA VAL A 408 -0.97 -1.92 -2.87
C VAL A 408 0.45 -2.44 -3.05
N LEU A 409 0.58 -3.71 -3.40
CA LEU A 409 1.86 -4.39 -3.59
C LEU A 409 2.05 -4.69 -5.08
N VAL A 410 3.14 -4.18 -5.64
CA VAL A 410 3.45 -4.28 -7.07
C VAL A 410 4.81 -4.92 -7.22
N SER A 411 4.92 -5.88 -8.14
CA SER A 411 6.22 -6.48 -8.47
C SER A 411 7.13 -5.48 -9.17
N ARG A 412 8.44 -5.55 -8.89
CA ARG A 412 9.45 -4.65 -9.49
C ARG A 412 9.41 -4.63 -11.02
N LYS A 413 9.35 -5.81 -11.63
CA LYS A 413 9.29 -6.00 -13.09
C LYS A 413 7.84 -6.02 -13.61
N TRP A 414 6.92 -5.31 -12.95
CA TRP A 414 5.55 -5.15 -13.46
C TRP A 414 5.55 -4.26 -14.71
N SER A 415 5.55 -2.94 -14.59
CA SER A 415 5.63 -2.08 -15.78
C SER A 415 7.05 -1.93 -16.33
N GLY A 416 8.08 -2.29 -15.54
CA GLY A 416 9.48 -1.93 -15.87
C GLY A 416 9.74 -0.41 -15.76
N LYS A 417 8.84 0.32 -15.08
CA LYS A 417 8.88 1.78 -14.95
C LYS A 417 8.64 2.19 -13.50
N THR A 418 9.33 3.22 -13.04
CA THR A 418 9.09 3.90 -11.77
C THR A 418 7.83 4.75 -11.81
N LEU A 419 7.29 5.13 -10.65
CA LEU A 419 6.18 6.09 -10.63
C LEU A 419 6.54 7.45 -11.22
N GLN A 420 7.82 7.85 -11.16
CA GLN A 420 8.29 9.09 -11.77
C GLN A 420 8.26 8.99 -13.29
N GLN A 421 8.72 7.87 -13.87
CA GLN A 421 8.63 7.62 -15.31
C GLN A 421 7.17 7.61 -15.78
N HIS A 422 6.26 6.97 -15.04
CA HIS A 422 4.82 7.05 -15.36
C HIS A 422 4.27 8.48 -15.33
N ARG A 423 4.78 9.36 -14.45
CA ARG A 423 4.37 10.78 -14.44
C ARG A 423 4.92 11.50 -15.67
N ALA A 424 6.18 11.23 -16.04
CA ALA A 424 6.82 11.79 -17.22
C ALA A 424 6.09 11.37 -18.51
N ASP A 425 5.73 10.09 -18.66
CA ASP A 425 4.95 9.61 -19.81
C ASP A 425 3.62 10.36 -19.96
N ARG A 426 2.89 10.53 -18.85
CA ARG A 426 1.62 11.28 -18.85
C ARG A 426 1.80 12.73 -19.22
N GLN A 427 2.90 13.34 -18.78
CA GLN A 427 3.25 14.71 -19.09
C GLN A 427 3.61 14.86 -20.56
N ALA A 428 4.42 13.97 -21.11
CA ALA A 428 4.80 13.95 -22.52
C ALA A 428 3.56 13.86 -23.43
N VAL A 429 2.57 13.03 -23.08
CA VAL A 429 1.30 12.96 -23.81
C VAL A 429 0.54 14.29 -23.78
N VAL A 430 0.49 14.97 -22.63
CA VAL A 430 -0.18 16.27 -22.52
C VAL A 430 0.57 17.35 -23.31
N GLN A 431 1.90 17.33 -23.25
CA GLN A 431 2.76 18.26 -23.97
C GLN A 431 2.62 18.11 -25.48
N ALA A 432 2.68 16.88 -26.00
CA ALA A 432 2.49 16.60 -27.43
C ALA A 432 1.13 17.13 -27.93
N VAL A 433 0.05 16.91 -27.17
CA VAL A 433 -1.29 17.41 -27.51
C VAL A 433 -1.34 18.95 -27.53
N LEU A 434 -0.66 19.62 -26.60
CA LEU A 434 -0.61 21.08 -26.56
C LEU A 434 0.19 21.64 -27.75
N GLU A 435 1.35 21.07 -28.02
CA GLU A 435 2.24 21.48 -29.11
C GLU A 435 1.59 21.29 -30.48
N GLU A 436 0.96 20.14 -30.72
CA GLU A 436 0.24 19.84 -31.97
C GLU A 436 -0.91 20.83 -32.22
N ALA A 437 -1.58 21.28 -31.15
CA ALA A 437 -2.64 22.28 -31.22
C ALA A 437 -2.14 23.73 -31.28
N GLY A 438 -0.82 23.95 -31.30
CA GLY A 438 -0.17 25.26 -31.36
C GLY A 438 -0.18 26.04 -30.04
N PHE A 439 -0.31 25.37 -28.89
CA PHE A 439 -0.18 25.97 -27.57
C PHE A 439 1.27 25.84 -27.08
N THR A 440 1.79 26.89 -26.44
CA THR A 440 3.06 26.81 -25.71
C THR A 440 2.87 25.92 -24.47
N ALA A 441 3.52 24.76 -24.46
CA ALA A 441 3.57 23.91 -23.28
C ALA A 441 4.34 24.63 -22.16
N PRO A 442 3.88 24.58 -20.90
CA PRO A 442 4.62 25.15 -19.78
C PRO A 442 5.96 24.43 -19.61
N GLU A 443 7.06 25.16 -19.46
CA GLU A 443 8.35 24.56 -19.09
C GLU A 443 8.26 23.92 -17.71
N ILE A 444 8.38 22.59 -17.68
CA ILE A 444 8.19 21.82 -16.45
C ILE A 444 9.46 21.82 -15.59
N ASP A 445 10.64 21.81 -16.22
CA ASP A 445 11.93 21.74 -15.54
C ASP A 445 12.56 23.13 -15.31
N ARG A 446 11.77 24.20 -15.45
CA ARG A 446 12.19 25.59 -15.28
C ARG A 446 12.86 25.93 -13.94
N LEU A 447 12.65 25.10 -12.91
CA LEU A 447 13.23 25.25 -11.56
C LEU A 447 13.84 23.92 -11.08
N ALA A 448 14.28 23.05 -11.99
CA ALA A 448 14.77 21.72 -11.61
C ALA A 448 16.00 21.81 -10.70
N ALA A 449 16.03 21.01 -9.64
CA ALA A 449 17.06 21.12 -8.60
C ALA A 449 18.46 20.65 -9.09
N ASP A 450 18.51 19.97 -10.22
CA ASP A 450 19.69 19.49 -10.93
C ASP A 450 20.16 20.44 -12.04
N THR A 451 19.45 21.54 -12.31
CA THR A 451 19.94 22.59 -13.20
C THR A 451 21.20 23.22 -12.61
N GLN A 452 22.27 23.20 -13.41
CA GLN A 452 23.57 23.76 -13.04
C GLN A 452 23.81 25.09 -13.74
N MET A 453 24.55 25.97 -13.07
CA MET A 453 25.15 27.16 -13.66
C MET A 453 26.42 26.77 -14.44
N ASP A 454 26.97 27.71 -15.21
CA ASP A 454 28.17 27.49 -16.02
C ASP A 454 29.40 27.05 -15.19
N ASP A 455 29.42 27.34 -13.89
CA ASP A 455 30.46 26.94 -12.94
C ASP A 455 30.24 25.55 -12.32
N GLY A 456 29.18 24.84 -12.72
CA GLY A 456 28.79 23.53 -12.19
C GLY A 456 28.05 23.57 -10.84
N ALA A 457 27.84 24.76 -10.25
CA ALA A 457 27.04 24.92 -9.04
C ALA A 457 25.54 24.75 -9.36
N ARG A 458 24.73 24.41 -8.34
CA ARG A 458 23.27 24.29 -8.49
C ARG A 458 22.66 25.68 -8.66
N ARG A 459 21.93 25.90 -9.75
CA ARG A 459 21.22 27.16 -10.00
C ARG A 459 20.10 27.38 -8.99
N PHE A 460 19.34 26.35 -8.64
CA PHE A 460 18.18 26.47 -7.76
C PHE A 460 18.39 25.79 -6.40
N THR A 461 18.11 26.53 -5.32
CA THR A 461 18.05 25.98 -3.96
C THR A 461 16.64 26.02 -3.42
N TRP A 462 16.21 24.93 -2.80
CA TRP A 462 14.85 24.72 -2.30
C TRP A 462 14.84 24.63 -0.78
N GLU A 463 14.03 25.46 -0.13
CA GLU A 463 13.89 25.51 1.33
C GLU A 463 12.42 25.43 1.76
N ASN A 464 12.15 24.80 2.91
CA ASN A 464 10.80 24.73 3.47
C ASN A 464 10.33 26.12 3.93
N GLU A 465 9.23 26.62 3.37
CA GLU A 465 8.61 27.87 3.81
C GLU A 465 7.51 27.57 4.84
N PRO A 466 7.59 28.09 6.07
CA PRO A 466 6.55 27.90 7.08
C PRO A 466 5.20 28.47 6.61
N ARG A 467 4.10 27.74 6.85
CA ARG A 467 2.76 28.24 6.52
C ARG A 467 2.38 29.40 7.44
N LYS A 468 2.19 30.59 6.88
CA LYS A 468 1.46 31.68 7.54
C LYS A 468 -0.03 31.54 7.22
N ALA A 469 -0.92 31.73 8.20
CA ALA A 469 -2.37 31.51 8.04
C ALA A 469 -2.99 32.34 6.89
N HIS A 470 -2.59 33.61 6.74
CA HIS A 470 -3.06 34.46 5.65
C HIS A 470 -2.52 34.08 4.26
N ALA A 471 -1.42 33.31 4.21
CA ALA A 471 -0.82 32.85 2.96
C ALA A 471 -1.57 31.65 2.35
N TYR A 472 -2.29 30.87 3.17
CA TYR A 472 -3.00 29.67 2.68
C TYR A 472 -4.04 30.01 1.60
N ARG A 473 -4.91 31.00 1.84
CA ARG A 473 -5.98 31.38 0.91
C ARG A 473 -5.42 31.86 -0.42
N LEU A 474 -4.41 32.72 -0.39
CA LEU A 474 -3.76 33.26 -1.58
C LEU A 474 -3.08 32.16 -2.40
N VAL A 475 -2.30 31.30 -1.75
CA VAL A 475 -1.64 30.16 -2.40
C VAL A 475 -2.67 29.24 -3.06
N MET A 476 -3.75 28.95 -2.35
CA MET A 476 -4.79 28.07 -2.85
C MET A 476 -5.54 28.67 -4.03
N LEU A 477 -5.93 29.95 -3.96
CA LEU A 477 -6.60 30.65 -5.06
C LEU A 477 -5.71 30.69 -6.31
N GLU A 478 -4.41 30.95 -6.15
CA GLU A 478 -3.45 30.90 -7.27
C GLU A 478 -3.31 29.48 -7.84
N SER A 479 -3.19 28.47 -6.97
CA SER A 479 -3.15 27.05 -7.38
C SER A 479 -4.42 26.61 -8.12
N ILE A 480 -5.58 27.14 -7.72
CA ILE A 480 -6.88 26.88 -8.36
C ILE A 480 -6.91 27.56 -9.74
N ARG A 481 -6.53 28.84 -9.81
CA ARG A 481 -6.47 29.61 -11.06
C ARG A 481 -5.56 28.94 -12.08
N GLN A 482 -4.32 28.65 -11.71
CA GLN A 482 -3.35 27.97 -12.58
C GLN A 482 -3.92 26.65 -13.13
N ARG A 483 -4.61 25.89 -12.27
CA ARG A 483 -5.23 24.62 -12.69
C ARG A 483 -6.40 24.80 -13.65
N GLN A 484 -7.24 25.81 -13.45
CA GLN A 484 -8.32 26.15 -14.37
C GLN A 484 -7.77 26.56 -15.74
N GLU A 485 -6.71 27.38 -15.74
CA GLU A 485 -6.00 27.79 -16.96
C GLU A 485 -5.45 26.57 -17.72
N TRP A 486 -4.71 25.67 -17.06
CA TRP A 486 -4.19 24.46 -17.68
C TRP A 486 -5.29 23.54 -18.22
N ARG A 487 -6.37 23.34 -17.45
CA ARG A 487 -7.51 22.52 -17.89
C ARG A 487 -8.13 23.12 -19.15
N ARG A 488 -8.38 24.43 -19.15
CA ARG A 488 -8.96 25.14 -20.29
C ARG A 488 -8.07 25.02 -21.52
N SER A 489 -6.76 25.28 -21.40
CA SER A 489 -5.81 25.13 -22.51
C SER A 489 -5.82 23.71 -23.08
N TYR A 490 -5.82 22.70 -22.23
CA TYR A 490 -5.85 21.30 -22.67
C TYR A 490 -7.16 20.90 -23.37
N HIS A 491 -8.32 21.36 -22.88
CA HIS A 491 -9.60 21.09 -23.56
C HIS A 491 -9.67 21.78 -24.93
N LEU A 492 -9.22 23.03 -25.01
CA LEU A 492 -9.15 23.75 -26.28
C LEU A 492 -8.20 23.05 -27.26
N ALA A 493 -7.06 22.57 -26.78
CA ALA A 493 -6.10 21.81 -27.59
C ALA A 493 -6.74 20.53 -28.15
N LYS A 494 -7.38 19.71 -27.30
CA LYS A 494 -8.11 18.51 -27.73
C LYS A 494 -9.15 18.80 -28.81
N GLY A 495 -9.91 19.87 -28.65
CA GLY A 495 -10.92 20.30 -29.62
C GLY A 495 -10.30 20.66 -30.98
N ARG A 496 -9.12 21.30 -31.01
CA ARG A 496 -8.43 21.67 -32.26
C ARG A 496 -7.94 20.47 -33.06
N ILE A 497 -7.45 19.43 -32.39
CA ILE A 497 -6.89 18.23 -33.04
C ILE A 497 -7.92 17.11 -33.23
N GLY A 498 -9.20 17.37 -32.96
CA GLY A 498 -10.29 16.42 -33.19
C GLY A 498 -10.27 15.20 -32.26
N LEU A 499 -9.58 15.25 -31.12
CA LEU A 499 -9.67 14.21 -30.10
C LEU A 499 -11.02 14.31 -29.38
N ALA A 500 -11.80 13.23 -29.38
CA ALA A 500 -13.10 13.16 -28.72
C ALA A 500 -13.05 13.62 -27.25
N GLU A 501 -14.12 14.28 -26.79
CA GLU A 501 -14.23 14.89 -25.45
C GLU A 501 -14.04 13.87 -24.30
N ASP A 502 -14.32 12.60 -24.53
CA ASP A 502 -14.48 11.62 -23.45
C ASP A 502 -13.27 10.68 -23.27
N GLN A 503 -12.10 11.24 -22.95
CA GLN A 503 -10.97 10.52 -22.31
C GLN A 503 -10.10 11.45 -21.43
N SER A 504 -10.73 12.25 -20.56
CA SER A 504 -10.05 12.92 -19.44
C SER A 504 -10.97 12.98 -18.23
N PRO A 505 -10.45 12.89 -17.00
CA PRO A 505 -11.25 12.57 -15.82
C PRO A 505 -12.04 13.80 -15.34
N ALA A 506 -13.11 14.13 -16.07
CA ALA A 506 -14.30 14.71 -15.47
C ALA A 506 -14.78 13.74 -14.36
N PRO A 507 -15.29 14.24 -13.22
CA PRO A 507 -15.79 13.36 -12.17
C PRO A 507 -17.01 12.59 -12.69
N PRO A 508 -17.00 11.24 -12.75
CA PRO A 508 -18.22 10.51 -13.04
C PRO A 508 -19.19 10.57 -11.84
N PRO A 509 -20.50 10.39 -12.07
CA PRO A 509 -21.57 10.58 -11.09
C PRO A 509 -21.66 9.40 -10.10
N TRP A 510 -20.83 9.38 -9.05
CA TRP A 510 -20.85 8.33 -8.02
C TRP A 510 -21.48 8.75 -6.67
N ALA A 511 -22.35 9.76 -6.66
CA ALA A 511 -23.24 10.04 -5.52
C ALA A 511 -24.39 9.01 -5.35
N SER A 512 -24.22 7.77 -5.84
CA SER A 512 -25.21 6.70 -5.68
C SER A 512 -24.52 5.35 -5.53
N PRO A 513 -25.06 4.46 -4.67
CA PRO A 513 -24.42 3.22 -4.30
C PRO A 513 -24.27 2.29 -5.51
N GLN A 514 -23.03 1.92 -5.80
CA GLN A 514 -22.72 0.91 -6.82
C GLN A 514 -23.18 -0.47 -6.32
N PRO A 515 -23.88 -1.28 -7.13
CA PRO A 515 -24.18 -2.66 -6.78
C PRO A 515 -22.90 -3.48 -6.68
N SER A 516 -22.82 -4.32 -5.65
CA SER A 516 -21.76 -5.32 -5.47
C SER A 516 -21.67 -6.26 -6.67
N LEU A 517 -20.44 -6.73 -6.99
CA LEU A 517 -20.25 -7.92 -7.82
C LEU A 517 -21.20 -9.03 -7.33
N PRO A 518 -21.84 -9.80 -8.21
CA PRO A 518 -22.69 -10.90 -7.78
C PRO A 518 -21.86 -11.86 -6.94
N THR A 519 -22.15 -11.91 -5.64
CA THR A 519 -21.84 -13.08 -4.83
C THR A 519 -22.49 -14.27 -5.54
N SER A 520 -21.69 -15.25 -5.95
CA SER A 520 -22.23 -16.50 -6.46
C SER A 520 -23.25 -17.06 -5.46
N PRO A 521 -24.38 -17.62 -5.94
CA PRO A 521 -25.42 -18.13 -5.07
C PRO A 521 -24.84 -19.25 -4.22
N VAL A 522 -25.07 -19.16 -2.92
CA VAL A 522 -24.95 -20.29 -2.01
C VAL A 522 -25.87 -21.37 -2.57
N LEU A 523 -25.29 -22.47 -3.06
CA LEU A 523 -26.04 -23.69 -3.33
C LEU A 523 -26.68 -24.13 -2.01
N GLN A 524 -27.97 -23.84 -1.86
CA GLN A 524 -28.83 -24.45 -0.87
C GLN A 524 -28.87 -25.95 -1.18
N GLY A 525 -28.35 -26.76 -0.26
CA GLY A 525 -28.52 -28.20 -0.31
C GLY A 525 -29.99 -28.53 -0.14
N ALA A 526 -30.55 -29.25 -1.12
CA ALA A 526 -31.73 -30.06 -0.94
C ALA A 526 -31.28 -31.43 -0.43
N SER A 527 -31.86 -31.81 0.71
CA SER A 527 -31.94 -33.14 1.35
C SER A 527 -30.64 -33.85 1.75
#